data_AF-A0A935A6C3-F1
#
_entry.id   AF-A0A935A6C3-F1
#
_cell.length_a   1.000
_cell.length_b   1.000
_cell.length_c   1.000
_cell.angle_alpha   90.00
_cell.angle_beta   90.00
_cell.angle_gamma   90.00
#
_symmetry.space_group_name_H-M   'P 1'
#
loop_
_entity.id
_entity.type
_entity.pdbx_description
1 polymer ?
#
loop_
_entity_poly.entity_id
_entity_poly.type
_entity_poly.pdbx_seq_one_letter_code
_entity_poly.pdbx_strand_id
1 'polypeptide(L)'
;MYTETEMRSSTNALPRRWKYPRAARSSRHQSAGTVDGRRPASAAQLKKFHDYAASLPPGRLEEVYTGTFDLDAALPSYVGYHLFGETYKRSVFLVELETALHRRRLRLPDNELPDHLAVILHFLATRGRNAGAGNPA
;
A
#
# COMPACT_ATOMS: atom_id res chain seq x y z
N MET A 1 -5.31 -36.60 -1.16
CA MET A 1 -3.85 -36.67 -0.97
C MET A 1 -3.23 -35.92 -2.13
N TYR A 2 -2.82 -34.67 -1.93
CA TYR A 2 -2.03 -33.92 -2.91
C TYR A 2 -0.74 -33.48 -2.21
N THR A 3 0.38 -33.91 -2.77
CA THR A 3 1.74 -33.41 -2.52
C THR A 3 2.31 -33.20 -3.93
N GLU A 4 2.69 -31.97 -4.28
CA GLU A 4 4.10 -31.53 -4.32
C GLU A 4 4.82 -32.29 -5.45
N THR A 5 5.31 -31.68 -6.52
CA THR A 5 6.38 -30.69 -6.46
C THR A 5 6.55 -30.08 -7.87
N GLU A 6 6.86 -28.78 -7.88
CA GLU A 6 7.63 -28.06 -8.90
C GLU A 6 7.02 -27.77 -10.29
N MET A 7 7.35 -26.71 -11.01
CA MET A 7 8.08 -25.43 -10.85
C MET A 7 8.39 -24.97 -12.28
N ARG A 8 8.52 -23.65 -12.49
CA ARG A 8 8.99 -22.94 -13.71
C ARG A 8 7.89 -22.62 -14.74
N SER A 9 7.48 -21.35 -14.83
CA SER A 9 8.06 -20.30 -15.71
C SER A 9 7.26 -20.24 -17.02
N SER A 10 6.87 -19.14 -17.65
CA SER A 10 7.08 -17.69 -17.54
C SER A 10 6.07 -17.10 -18.52
N THR A 11 5.41 -15.96 -18.29
CA THR A 11 5.71 -14.74 -19.04
C THR A 11 5.11 -13.50 -18.37
N ASN A 12 5.92 -12.46 -18.42
CA ASN A 12 5.94 -11.28 -17.59
C ASN A 12 5.42 -10.09 -18.41
N ALA A 13 4.33 -9.44 -17.98
CA ALA A 13 4.04 -8.04 -18.31
C ALA A 13 2.89 -7.45 -17.45
N LEU A 14 3.28 -6.63 -16.45
CA LEU A 14 2.48 -5.62 -15.73
C LEU A 14 1.38 -6.13 -14.76
N PRO A 15 1.36 -5.68 -13.49
CA PRO A 15 1.33 -4.25 -13.17
C PRO A 15 2.21 -3.82 -11.97
N ARG A 16 3.21 -3.01 -12.29
CA ARG A 16 4.26 -2.43 -11.43
C ARG A 16 3.79 -1.27 -10.51
N ARG A 17 2.63 -1.34 -9.87
CA ARG A 17 1.99 -0.08 -9.42
C ARG A 17 2.29 0.44 -8.01
N TRP A 18 2.71 -0.31 -7.00
CA TRP A 18 3.13 0.31 -5.72
C TRP A 18 3.93 -0.61 -4.78
N LYS A 19 5.13 -1.00 -5.23
CA LYS A 19 6.23 -1.59 -4.43
C LYS A 19 7.50 -0.85 -4.84
N TYR A 20 8.47 -0.72 -3.92
CA TYR A 20 9.84 -0.22 -4.09
C TYR A 20 10.04 0.81 -5.22
N PRO A 21 10.38 2.07 -4.94
CA PRO A 21 10.58 3.03 -6.03
C PRO A 21 11.65 2.48 -6.97
N ARG A 22 11.33 2.20 -8.24
CA ARG A 22 12.30 1.77 -9.25
C ARG A 22 12.53 2.92 -10.23
N ALA A 23 13.78 3.16 -10.61
CA ALA A 23 14.26 4.26 -11.46
C ALA A 23 13.58 4.42 -12.84
N ALA A 24 12.76 3.47 -13.30
CA ALA A 24 12.03 3.55 -14.57
C ALA A 24 10.57 4.05 -14.39
N ARG A 25 10.37 5.18 -13.70
CA ARG A 25 9.05 5.83 -13.58
C ARG A 25 9.07 7.28 -14.09
N SER A 26 9.54 7.47 -15.30
CA SER A 26 9.20 8.65 -16.10
C SER A 26 7.69 8.62 -16.39
N SER A 27 7.00 9.73 -16.17
CA SER A 27 5.60 10.00 -16.53
C SER A 27 4.46 9.21 -15.84
N ARG A 28 4.38 9.20 -14.50
CA ARG A 28 3.06 9.24 -13.79
C ARG A 28 3.14 9.56 -12.29
N HIS A 29 3.81 10.65 -11.89
CA HIS A 29 3.58 11.28 -10.58
C HIS A 29 2.28 12.10 -10.62
N GLN A 30 1.16 11.49 -10.99
CA GLN A 30 -0.14 12.16 -11.00
C GLN A 30 -1.19 11.23 -10.41
N SER A 31 -1.13 11.14 -9.09
CA SER A 31 -2.32 11.15 -8.29
C SER A 31 -1.96 11.90 -7.01
N ALA A 32 -1.86 13.23 -7.13
CA ALA A 32 -2.16 14.09 -6.00
C ALA A 32 -3.61 13.80 -5.62
N GLY A 33 -3.80 12.82 -4.74
CA GLY A 33 -5.08 12.68 -4.07
C GLY A 33 -5.29 13.98 -3.33
N THR A 34 -6.40 14.68 -3.62
CA THR A 34 -6.82 15.81 -2.80
C THR A 34 -6.88 15.32 -1.37
N VAL A 35 -5.94 15.78 -0.52
CA VAL A 35 -6.06 15.49 0.91
C VAL A 35 -7.27 16.25 1.37
N ASP A 36 -8.29 15.51 1.79
CA ASP A 36 -9.54 16.07 2.29
C ASP A 36 -9.23 17.14 3.35
N GLY A 37 -9.81 18.34 3.19
CA GLY A 37 -9.62 19.48 4.06
C GLY A 37 -10.09 19.25 5.51
N ARG A 38 -10.74 18.10 5.78
CA ARG A 38 -11.11 17.66 7.13
C ARG A 38 -9.93 17.56 8.10
N ARG A 39 -8.69 17.41 7.64
CA ARG A 39 -7.48 17.38 8.49
C ARG A 39 -6.32 18.20 7.89
N PRO A 40 -6.31 19.53 8.06
CA PRO A 40 -5.36 20.41 7.37
C PRO A 40 -3.90 20.17 7.78
N ALA A 41 -3.64 19.77 9.03
CA ALA A 41 -2.29 19.45 9.49
C ALA A 41 -1.72 18.21 8.78
N SER A 42 -2.51 17.13 8.65
CA SER A 42 -2.11 15.91 7.94
C SER A 42 -1.93 16.17 6.44
N ALA A 43 -2.77 17.01 5.85
CA ALA A 43 -2.62 17.46 4.46
C ALA A 43 -1.30 18.18 4.23
N ALA A 44 -0.94 19.11 5.11
CA ALA A 44 0.33 19.83 5.03
C ALA A 44 1.54 18.90 5.16
N GLN A 45 1.49 17.94 6.10
CA GLN A 45 2.56 16.95 6.27
C GLN A 45 2.71 16.03 5.05
N LEU A 46 1.60 15.52 4.52
CA LEU A 46 1.64 14.66 3.34
C LEU A 46 2.13 15.41 2.11
N LYS A 47 1.74 16.69 1.96
CA LYS A 47 2.27 17.55 0.91
C LYS A 47 3.78 17.76 1.04
N LYS A 48 4.29 18.07 2.25
CA LYS A 48 5.72 18.19 2.50
C LYS A 48 6.48 16.90 2.14
N PHE A 49 5.95 15.75 2.54
CA PHE A 49 6.53 14.45 2.18
C PHE A 49 6.53 14.22 0.67
N HIS A 50 5.41 14.50 -0.01
CA HIS A 50 5.30 14.37 -1.45
C HIS A 50 6.32 15.26 -2.18
N ASP A 51 6.42 16.53 -1.80
CA ASP A 51 7.33 17.49 -2.43
C ASP A 51 8.80 17.10 -2.19
N TYR A 52 9.12 16.59 -0.99
CA TYR A 52 10.44 16.02 -0.70
C TYR A 52 10.73 14.78 -1.54
N ALA A 53 9.82 13.81 -1.60
CA ALA A 53 10.03 12.59 -2.37
C ALA A 53 10.18 12.86 -3.87
N ALA A 54 9.46 13.87 -4.39
CA ALA A 54 9.53 14.30 -5.78
C ALA A 54 10.83 15.05 -6.12
N SER A 55 11.52 15.65 -5.15
CA SER A 55 12.79 16.35 -5.37
C SER A 55 14.02 15.43 -5.37
N LEU A 56 13.87 14.20 -4.87
CA LEU A 56 14.97 13.23 -4.82
C LEU A 56 15.22 12.56 -6.18
N PRO A 57 16.48 12.33 -6.57
CA PRO A 57 16.80 11.40 -7.66
C PRO A 57 16.21 10.02 -7.37
N PRO A 58 15.78 9.25 -8.40
CA PRO A 58 15.12 7.98 -8.19
C PRO A 58 15.90 7.02 -7.29
N GLY A 59 17.21 6.85 -7.54
CA GLY A 59 18.11 6.02 -6.72
C GLY A 59 18.11 6.41 -5.24
N ARG A 60 18.12 7.71 -4.95
CA ARG A 60 18.10 8.21 -3.58
C ARG A 60 16.76 7.96 -2.89
N LEU A 61 15.65 8.03 -3.62
CA LEU A 61 14.35 7.66 -3.09
C LEU A 61 14.27 6.16 -2.77
N GLU A 62 14.91 5.30 -3.57
CA GLU A 62 15.01 3.86 -3.28
C GLU A 62 15.84 3.59 -2.04
N GLU A 63 16.99 4.26 -1.87
CA GLU A 63 17.80 4.15 -0.67
C GLU A 63 17.03 4.54 0.60
N VAL A 64 16.34 5.69 0.58
CA VAL A 64 15.53 6.16 1.72
C VAL A 64 14.41 5.18 2.03
N TYR A 65 13.70 4.69 1.01
CA TYR A 65 12.65 3.69 1.18
C TYR A 65 13.20 2.41 1.81
N THR A 66 14.26 1.85 1.23
CA THR A 66 14.89 0.60 1.68
C THR A 66 15.35 0.72 3.13
N GLY A 67 16.06 1.81 3.45
CA GLY A 67 16.57 2.06 4.80
C GLY A 67 15.47 2.24 5.84
N THR A 68 14.31 2.78 5.45
CA THR A 68 13.22 3.08 6.39
C THR A 68 12.25 1.91 6.57
N PHE A 69 11.93 1.18 5.49
CA PHE A 69 10.81 0.22 5.49
C PHE A 69 11.24 -1.23 5.32
N ASP A 70 12.38 -1.49 4.68
CA ASP A 70 12.83 -2.85 4.37
C ASP A 70 13.95 -3.30 5.32
N LEU A 71 14.83 -2.38 5.75
CA LEU A 71 15.97 -2.70 6.63
C LEU A 71 15.73 -2.35 8.11
N ASP A 72 14.91 -1.34 8.41
CA ASP A 72 14.58 -0.99 9.78
C ASP A 72 13.50 -1.92 10.33
N ALA A 73 13.93 -2.89 11.16
CA ALA A 73 13.05 -3.84 11.81
C ALA A 73 12.03 -3.20 12.78
N ALA A 74 12.21 -1.93 13.16
CA ALA A 74 11.25 -1.18 13.98
C ALA A 74 10.06 -0.64 13.15
N LEU A 75 10.20 -0.56 11.83
CA LEU A 75 9.18 0.01 10.93
C LEU A 75 8.77 -0.94 9.79
N PRO A 76 8.38 -2.20 10.08
CA PRO A 76 7.85 -3.07 9.04
C PRO A 76 6.63 -2.44 8.38
N SER A 77 6.52 -2.60 7.07
CA SER A 77 5.39 -2.05 6.30
C SER A 77 4.07 -2.80 6.52
N TYR A 78 3.94 -3.61 7.57
CA TYR A 78 2.78 -4.47 7.87
C TYR A 78 2.05 -3.99 9.11
N VAL A 79 0.88 -3.36 8.93
CA VAL A 79 0.09 -2.77 10.02
C VAL A 79 -0.39 -3.84 11.00
N GLY A 80 -0.77 -5.02 10.50
CA GLY A 80 -1.21 -6.13 11.35
C GLY A 80 -0.09 -6.66 12.24
N TYR A 81 1.16 -6.61 11.78
CA TYR A 81 2.32 -6.94 12.60
C TYR A 81 2.51 -5.94 13.75
N HIS A 82 2.39 -4.64 13.49
CA HIS A 82 2.46 -3.62 14.56
C HIS A 82 1.38 -3.78 15.62
N LEU A 83 0.17 -4.16 15.21
CA LEU A 83 -0.98 -4.29 16.12
C LEU A 83 -0.98 -5.60 16.90
N PHE A 84 -0.53 -6.69 16.28
CA PHE A 84 -0.75 -8.04 16.80
C PHE A 84 0.51 -8.91 16.86
N GLY A 85 1.64 -8.46 16.32
CA GLY A 85 2.83 -9.28 16.13
C GLY A 85 2.55 -10.55 15.32
N GLU A 86 3.32 -11.61 15.57
CA GLU A 86 3.13 -12.94 14.97
C GLU A 86 2.15 -13.80 15.77
N THR A 87 0.99 -13.24 16.11
CA THR A 87 -0.03 -13.97 16.88
C THR A 87 -1.17 -14.44 15.97
N TYR A 88 -1.96 -15.39 16.48
CA TYR A 88 -3.20 -15.83 15.82
C TYR A 88 -4.17 -14.67 15.52
N LYS A 89 -4.15 -13.60 16.32
CA LYS A 89 -4.97 -12.41 16.07
C LYS A 89 -4.63 -11.72 14.74
N ARG A 90 -3.34 -11.70 14.36
CA ARG A 90 -2.92 -11.21 13.05
C ARG A 90 -3.49 -12.08 11.93
N SER A 91 -3.49 -13.40 12.10
CA SER A 91 -4.04 -14.32 11.09
C SER A 91 -5.53 -14.05 10.84
N VAL A 92 -6.31 -13.88 11.92
CA VAL A 92 -7.74 -13.50 11.82
C VAL A 92 -7.90 -12.15 11.12
N PHE A 93 -7.10 -11.15 11.50
CA PHE A 93 -7.12 -9.83 10.88
C PHE A 93 -6.83 -9.87 9.37
N LEU A 94 -5.87 -10.67 8.93
CA LEU A 94 -5.54 -10.83 7.50
C LEU A 94 -6.72 -11.39 6.71
N VAL A 95 -7.40 -12.42 7.22
CA VAL A 95 -8.58 -13.04 6.57
C VAL A 95 -9.74 -12.05 6.46
N GLU A 96 -10.01 -11.30 7.53
CA GLU A 96 -11.06 -10.28 7.51
C GLU A 96 -10.76 -9.16 6.51
N LEU A 97 -9.51 -8.74 6.43
CA LEU A 97 -9.08 -7.68 5.54
C LEU A 97 -9.10 -8.11 4.07
N GLU A 98 -8.65 -9.34 3.78
CA GLU A 98 -8.78 -9.95 2.45
C GLU A 98 -10.25 -10.02 2.02
N THR A 99 -11.13 -10.48 2.91
CA THR A 99 -12.58 -10.50 2.66
C THR A 99 -13.12 -9.10 2.35
N ALA A 100 -12.68 -8.09 3.09
CA ALA A 100 -13.10 -6.70 2.88
C ALA A 100 -12.59 -6.13 1.54
N LEU A 101 -11.37 -6.47 1.13
CA LEU A 101 -10.79 -6.10 -0.17
C LEU A 101 -11.57 -6.76 -1.32
N HIS A 102 -11.85 -8.07 -1.21
CA HIS A 102 -12.66 -8.82 -2.18
C HIS A 102 -14.06 -8.24 -2.37
N ARG A 103 -14.75 -7.88 -1.28
CA ARG A 103 -16.06 -7.21 -1.34
C ARG A 103 -16.04 -5.90 -2.14
N ARG A 104 -14.89 -5.23 -2.18
CA ARG A 104 -14.69 -3.98 -2.93
C ARG A 104 -14.08 -4.19 -4.32
N ARG A 105 -13.89 -5.46 -4.73
CA ARG A 105 -13.22 -5.83 -5.98
C ARG A 105 -11.82 -5.22 -6.10
N LEU A 106 -11.16 -4.98 -4.95
CA LEU A 106 -9.77 -4.55 -4.89
C LEU A 106 -8.88 -5.80 -4.98
N ARG A 107 -8.01 -5.82 -5.99
CA ARG A 107 -7.09 -6.95 -6.19
C ARG A 107 -5.78 -6.68 -5.45
N LEU A 108 -5.36 -7.67 -4.67
CA LEU A 108 -4.02 -7.70 -4.09
C LEU A 108 -3.01 -8.19 -5.13
N PRO A 109 -1.75 -7.75 -5.07
CA PRO A 109 -0.65 -8.47 -5.68
C PRO A 109 -0.54 -9.88 -5.08
N ASP A 110 -0.22 -10.87 -5.91
CA ASP A 110 -0.13 -12.28 -5.50
C ASP A 110 0.91 -12.56 -4.39
N ASN A 111 1.81 -11.61 -4.14
CA ASN A 111 2.89 -11.70 -3.16
C ASN A 111 2.85 -10.58 -2.11
N GLU A 112 1.68 -10.03 -1.82
CA GLU A 112 1.53 -9.03 -0.76
C GLU A 112 0.45 -9.43 0.23
N LEU A 113 0.74 -9.23 1.51
CA LEU A 113 -0.25 -9.46 2.55
C LEU A 113 -1.25 -8.30 2.59
N PRO A 114 -2.53 -8.58 2.91
CA PRO A 114 -3.56 -7.55 2.95
C PRO A 114 -3.22 -6.42 3.95
N ASP A 115 -2.46 -6.71 5.01
CA ASP A 115 -2.07 -5.73 6.04
C ASP A 115 -0.88 -4.83 5.66
N HIS A 116 -0.34 -4.94 4.45
CA HIS A 116 0.69 -4.01 3.98
C HIS A 116 0.15 -2.56 3.97
N LEU A 117 0.94 -1.61 4.48
CA LEU A 117 0.54 -0.22 4.70
C LEU A 117 -0.04 0.42 3.42
N ALA A 118 0.59 0.20 2.27
CA ALA A 118 0.09 0.70 0.99
C ALA A 118 -1.30 0.12 0.61
N VAL A 119 -1.55 -1.16 0.93
CA VAL A 119 -2.84 -1.82 0.68
C VAL A 119 -3.91 -1.21 1.59
N ILE A 120 -3.61 -1.05 2.88
CA ILE A 120 -4.50 -0.41 3.85
C ILE A 120 -4.86 1.02 3.40
N LEU A 121 -3.86 1.83 3.06
CA LEU A 121 -4.09 3.22 2.62
C LEU A 121 -4.94 3.27 1.34
N HIS A 122 -4.70 2.37 0.38
CA HIS A 122 -5.52 2.25 -0.81
C HIS A 122 -6.97 1.87 -0.47
N PHE A 123 -7.16 0.86 0.37
CA PHE A 123 -8.47 0.44 0.85
C PHE A 123 -9.23 1.59 1.54
N LEU A 124 -8.57 2.34 2.42
CA LEU A 124 -9.15 3.50 3.11
C LEU A 124 -9.50 4.64 2.14
N ALA A 125 -8.66 4.91 1.15
CA ALA A 125 -8.96 5.93 0.13
C ALA A 125 -10.24 5.61 -0.66
N THR A 126 -10.56 4.33 -0.87
CA THR A 126 -11.85 3.94 -1.50
C THR A 126 -13.06 4.19 -0.61
N ARG A 127 -12.91 4.32 0.72
CA ARG A 127 -14.01 4.74 1.62
C ARG A 127 -14.32 6.22 1.47
N GLY A 128 -13.30 7.07 1.33
CA GLY A 128 -13.46 8.53 1.23
C GLY A 128 -14.14 9.00 -0.06
N ARG A 129 -14.02 8.26 -1.17
CA ARG A 129 -14.62 8.65 -2.47
C ARG A 129 -16.13 8.46 -2.55
N ASN A 130 -16.72 7.66 -1.65
CA ASN A 130 -18.16 7.35 -1.67
C ASN A 130 -18.97 8.18 -0.65
N ALA A 131 -18.34 9.07 0.10
CA ALA A 131 -19.01 9.93 1.09
C ALA A 131 -19.60 11.23 0.48
N GLY A 132 -19.74 11.30 -0.85
CA GLY A 132 -20.18 12.49 -1.60
C GLY A 132 -21.25 12.24 -2.66
N ALA A 133 -21.96 11.11 -2.62
CA ALA A 133 -23.22 10.93 -3.34
C ALA A 133 -24.33 10.75 -2.30
N GLY A 134 -25.09 11.82 -2.07
CA GLY A 134 -26.14 11.85 -1.07
C GLY A 134 -27.33 10.96 -1.42
N ASN A 135 -28.12 10.66 -0.39
CA ASN A 135 -29.55 10.88 -0.49
C ASN A 135 -29.98 11.66 0.77
N PRO A 136 -30.35 12.95 0.66
CA PRO A 136 -31.11 13.61 1.70
C PRO A 136 -32.56 13.14 1.64
N ALA A 137 -33.07 12.63 2.76
CA ALA A 137 -34.48 12.79 3.10
C ALA A 137 -34.67 14.17 3.74
#